data_AF-A0A067CWR3-F1
#
_entry.id   AF-A0A067CWR3-F1
#
_cell.length_a   1.000
_cell.length_b   1.000
_cell.length_c   1.000
_cell.angle_alpha   90.00
_cell.angle_beta   90.00
_cell.angle_gamma   90.00
#
_symmetry.space_group_name_H-M   'P 1'
#
loop_
_entity.id
_entity.type
_entity.pdbx_description
1 polymer ?
#
loop_
_entity_poly.entity_id
_entity_poly.type
_entity_poly.pdbx_seq_one_letter_code
_entity_poly.pdbx_strand_id
1 'polypeptide(L)'
;MERLAAQSERCLRLLREDAEWQDKTQQLLDLQEVLLDVQATGALTPIDPVLALLKPLAPHLTAMLGDIRSSVVKTTCSVLAAIATACGPDLAPFIDEILLGVLNTAYVKVRVMSSAGETCLETISKRSRYSLLLLQAHFAQTKHADVRHLCIAQFPFIMSSWLKPELDAQYATMKNMLAKALQDNDDKVRRKAREAFCMFSEIWDDHMDEFVLMPQRTTRESIIKEYPLSRLAQELRRKHGEPVPKRTPLKQRMATTPEASIASEESSDSVPPSPNTRATRPRPESKPITRSVSVPTTRPSVRPNIAFSSSMSSQSSDDVAIVDLDEELARRDEAESLHVASERTPQDVADDKAREGAKTTPRTISVPKQLMDTVVWVCTALSLLFAIYGLTGALWSVALLGSPSSAISLELQDVEDAVLTTLFEFRAHEAHMDAWVHDVAQTMDAYRRDASDQVARLHDANAVWNRSMRDDMAAFTAEFVAKIKFDPTPSESSSLRAP
;
A
#
# COMPACT_ATOMS: atom_id res chain seq x y z
N MET A 1 4.80 -2.67 -34.21
CA MET A 1 5.22 -1.25 -34.20
C MET A 1 4.14 -0.28 -34.68
N GLU A 2 3.67 -0.31 -35.93
CA GLU A 2 2.71 0.71 -36.43
C GLU A 2 1.44 0.87 -35.57
N ARG A 3 0.80 -0.23 -35.14
CA ARG A 3 -0.35 -0.21 -34.19
C ARG A 3 -0.02 0.49 -32.87
N LEU A 4 1.20 0.33 -32.35
CA LEU A 4 1.68 1.00 -31.14
C LEU A 4 1.91 2.50 -31.36
N ALA A 5 2.46 2.89 -32.51
CA ALA A 5 2.58 4.30 -32.88
C ALA A 5 1.21 4.98 -32.95
N ALA A 6 0.28 4.41 -33.72
CA ALA A 6 -1.09 4.93 -33.84
C ALA A 6 -1.83 5.00 -32.48
N GLN A 7 -1.69 4.00 -31.62
CA GLN A 7 -2.32 4.00 -30.30
C GLN A 7 -1.66 4.99 -29.33
N SER A 8 -0.33 5.14 -29.35
CA SER A 8 0.37 6.14 -28.54
C SER A 8 -0.01 7.57 -28.94
N GLU A 9 -0.20 7.84 -30.24
CA GLU A 9 -0.63 9.14 -30.74
C GLU A 9 -2.10 9.44 -30.37
N ARG A 10 -2.97 8.43 -30.42
CA ARG A 10 -4.37 8.53 -29.95
C ARG A 10 -4.43 8.83 -28.45
N CYS A 11 -3.68 8.07 -27.65
CA CYS A 11 -3.55 8.28 -26.20
C CYS A 11 -3.02 9.69 -25.91
N LEU A 12 -1.94 10.11 -26.58
CA LEU A 12 -1.33 11.44 -26.41
C LEU A 12 -2.29 12.59 -26.75
N ARG A 13 -3.13 12.45 -27.78
CA ARG A 13 -4.17 13.45 -28.11
C ARG A 13 -5.20 13.55 -26.99
N LEU A 14 -5.80 12.43 -26.59
CA LEU A 14 -6.83 12.42 -25.56
C LEU A 14 -6.32 12.89 -24.17
N LEU A 15 -5.05 12.61 -23.84
CA LEU A 15 -4.42 13.09 -22.61
C LEU A 15 -4.13 14.59 -22.60
N ARG A 16 -4.05 15.25 -23.77
CA ARG A 16 -3.87 16.71 -23.91
C ARG A 16 -5.19 17.48 -23.90
N GLU A 17 -6.28 16.84 -24.32
CA GLU A 17 -7.61 17.43 -24.37
C GLU A 17 -8.29 17.37 -22.99
N ASP A 18 -9.28 18.21 -22.72
CA ASP A 18 -10.11 18.15 -21.50
C ASP A 18 -11.17 17.03 -21.57
N ALA A 19 -10.77 15.85 -22.08
CA ALA A 19 -11.57 14.64 -22.08
C ALA A 19 -11.76 14.05 -20.68
N GLU A 20 -12.81 13.25 -20.50
CA GLU A 20 -13.17 12.67 -19.21
C GLU A 20 -12.13 11.68 -18.67
N TRP A 21 -12.12 11.53 -17.34
CA TRP A 21 -11.12 10.70 -16.68
C TRP A 21 -11.27 9.21 -17.01
N GLN A 22 -12.49 8.73 -17.29
CA GLN A 22 -12.71 7.36 -17.76
C GLN A 22 -12.02 7.14 -19.12
N ASP A 23 -12.24 8.02 -20.09
CA ASP A 23 -11.71 7.85 -21.45
C ASP A 23 -10.18 7.90 -21.47
N LYS A 24 -9.59 8.83 -20.69
CA LYS A 24 -8.14 8.92 -20.47
C LYS A 24 -7.57 7.67 -19.81
N THR A 25 -8.31 7.08 -18.87
CA THR A 25 -7.94 5.82 -18.21
C THR A 25 -8.04 4.63 -19.17
N GLN A 26 -9.07 4.59 -20.02
CA GLN A 26 -9.27 3.53 -21.01
C GLN A 26 -8.20 3.58 -22.10
N GLN A 27 -7.90 4.74 -22.70
CA GLN A 27 -6.85 4.84 -23.72
C GLN A 27 -5.45 4.46 -23.21
N LEU A 28 -5.22 4.55 -21.88
CA LEU A 28 -4.00 4.09 -21.25
C LEU A 28 -3.95 2.56 -21.07
N LEU A 29 -5.11 1.92 -20.83
CA LEU A 29 -5.25 0.45 -20.86
C LEU A 29 -5.12 -0.10 -22.30
N ASP A 30 -5.79 0.52 -23.27
CA ASP A 30 -5.67 0.18 -24.69
C ASP A 30 -4.21 0.26 -25.16
N LEU A 31 -3.44 1.26 -24.67
CA LEU A 31 -2.01 1.38 -24.94
C LEU A 31 -1.19 0.26 -24.28
N GLN A 32 -1.55 -0.16 -23.07
CA GLN A 32 -0.91 -1.30 -22.40
C GLN A 32 -1.13 -2.59 -23.18
N GLU A 33 -2.36 -2.88 -23.61
CA GLU A 33 -2.70 -4.06 -24.42
C GLU A 33 -1.87 -4.10 -25.71
N VAL A 34 -1.87 -2.99 -26.47
CA VAL A 34 -1.10 -2.89 -27.72
C VAL A 34 0.42 -3.04 -27.50
N LEU A 35 0.95 -2.59 -26.37
CA LEU A 35 2.36 -2.77 -26.03
C LEU A 35 2.69 -4.23 -25.72
N LEU A 36 1.83 -4.93 -24.97
CA LEU A 36 1.99 -6.34 -24.60
C LEU A 36 1.85 -7.26 -25.83
N ASP A 37 0.93 -6.96 -26.76
CA ASP A 37 0.85 -7.63 -28.06
C ASP A 37 2.16 -7.51 -28.85
N VAL A 38 2.75 -6.31 -28.89
CA VAL A 38 4.04 -6.09 -29.57
C VAL A 38 5.18 -6.80 -28.83
N GLN A 39 5.16 -6.86 -27.48
CA GLN A 39 6.10 -7.67 -26.69
C GLN A 39 6.02 -9.16 -27.05
N ALA A 40 4.80 -9.72 -27.15
CA ALA A 40 4.59 -11.13 -27.47
C ALA A 40 5.14 -11.52 -28.86
N THR A 41 5.14 -10.58 -29.81
CA THR A 41 5.80 -10.76 -31.13
C THR A 41 7.32 -10.55 -31.13
N GLY A 42 7.93 -10.22 -29.97
CA GLY A 42 9.35 -9.92 -29.83
C GLY A 42 9.78 -8.56 -30.39
N ALA A 43 8.86 -7.76 -30.94
CA ALA A 43 9.15 -6.60 -31.76
C ALA A 43 9.35 -5.27 -30.98
N LEU A 44 9.71 -5.35 -29.68
CA LEU A 44 10.10 -4.19 -28.86
C LEU A 44 11.61 -3.88 -28.88
N THR A 45 12.43 -4.72 -29.50
CA THR A 45 13.87 -4.45 -29.69
C THR A 45 14.16 -3.99 -31.14
N PRO A 46 14.92 -2.91 -31.35
CA PRO A 46 15.48 -1.97 -30.35
C PRO A 46 14.41 -1.10 -29.69
N ILE A 47 14.67 -0.62 -28.47
CA ILE A 47 13.69 0.13 -27.68
C ILE A 47 13.53 1.61 -28.10
N ASP A 48 14.50 2.19 -28.81
CA ASP A 48 14.51 3.64 -29.12
C ASP A 48 13.22 4.15 -29.79
N PRO A 49 12.59 3.44 -30.74
CA PRO A 49 11.31 3.86 -31.30
C PRO A 49 10.18 3.77 -30.27
N VAL A 50 10.21 2.83 -29.32
CA VAL A 50 9.23 2.72 -28.22
C VAL A 50 9.41 3.89 -27.24
N LEU A 51 10.65 4.23 -26.88
CA LEU A 51 10.96 5.42 -26.07
C LEU A 51 10.47 6.72 -26.73
N ALA A 52 10.64 6.87 -28.05
CA ALA A 52 10.18 8.04 -28.79
C ALA A 52 8.64 8.20 -28.77
N LEU A 53 7.89 7.08 -28.73
CA LEU A 53 6.43 7.09 -28.61
C LEU A 53 5.94 7.30 -27.17
N LEU A 54 6.65 6.77 -26.17
CA LEU A 54 6.24 6.85 -24.77
C LEU A 54 6.62 8.17 -24.08
N LYS A 55 7.80 8.76 -24.38
CA LYS A 55 8.26 10.01 -23.74
C LYS A 55 7.24 11.16 -23.76
N PRO A 56 6.55 11.47 -24.88
CA PRO A 56 5.51 12.51 -24.91
C PRO A 56 4.35 12.31 -23.91
N LEU A 57 4.11 11.09 -23.43
CA LEU A 57 3.07 10.77 -22.44
C LEU A 57 3.53 11.09 -21.01
N ALA A 58 4.82 11.03 -20.71
CA ALA A 58 5.39 11.14 -19.35
C ALA A 58 4.86 12.32 -18.49
N PRO A 59 4.74 13.58 -18.97
CA PRO A 59 4.16 14.66 -18.17
C PRO A 59 2.66 14.47 -17.88
N HIS A 60 1.91 13.87 -18.81
CA HIS A 60 0.48 13.58 -18.63
C HIS A 60 0.27 12.43 -17.64
N LEU A 61 1.08 11.38 -17.72
CA LEU A 61 1.08 10.27 -16.76
C LEU A 61 1.48 10.75 -15.36
N THR A 62 2.44 11.67 -15.26
CA THR A 62 2.81 12.33 -14.00
C THR A 62 1.65 13.15 -13.41
N ALA A 63 0.82 13.79 -14.24
CA ALA A 63 -0.40 14.45 -13.78
C ALA A 63 -1.47 13.43 -13.31
N MET A 64 -1.66 12.32 -14.03
CA MET A 64 -2.60 11.25 -13.64
C MET A 64 -2.23 10.55 -12.33
N LEU A 65 -0.93 10.41 -12.03
CA LEU A 65 -0.43 9.93 -10.72
C LEU A 65 -0.78 10.89 -9.56
N GLY A 66 -1.14 12.15 -9.86
CA GLY A 66 -1.61 13.15 -8.91
C GLY A 66 -3.12 13.35 -8.86
N ASP A 67 -3.93 12.56 -9.60
CA ASP A 67 -5.39 12.73 -9.64
C ASP A 67 -6.04 12.39 -8.29
N ILE A 68 -7.14 13.08 -7.97
CA ILE A 68 -7.92 12.87 -6.74
C ILE A 68 -8.72 11.55 -6.73
N ARG A 69 -8.85 10.87 -7.87
CA ARG A 69 -9.56 9.59 -8.02
C ARG A 69 -8.59 8.42 -7.90
N SER A 70 -8.85 7.53 -6.95
CA SER A 70 -7.98 6.37 -6.70
C SER A 70 -7.98 5.34 -7.84
N SER A 71 -9.01 5.37 -8.70
CA SER A 71 -9.06 4.61 -9.97
C SER A 71 -7.97 5.06 -10.95
N VAL A 72 -7.88 6.37 -11.23
CA VAL A 72 -6.91 6.96 -12.16
C VAL A 72 -5.48 6.65 -11.72
N VAL A 73 -5.16 6.89 -10.44
CA VAL A 73 -3.83 6.63 -9.88
C VAL A 73 -3.49 5.13 -9.93
N LYS A 74 -4.45 4.24 -9.57
CA LYS A 74 -4.26 2.78 -9.65
C LYS A 74 -3.95 2.32 -11.08
N THR A 75 -4.78 2.70 -12.06
CA THR A 75 -4.58 2.27 -13.44
C THR A 75 -3.27 2.82 -14.01
N THR A 76 -2.93 4.08 -13.71
CA THR A 76 -1.66 4.67 -14.14
C THR A 76 -0.46 3.92 -13.56
N CYS A 77 -0.49 3.59 -12.27
CA CYS A 77 0.52 2.73 -11.62
C CYS A 77 0.59 1.32 -12.23
N SER A 78 -0.55 0.69 -12.50
CA SER A 78 -0.62 -0.64 -13.12
C SER A 78 -0.01 -0.64 -14.54
N VAL A 79 -0.35 0.36 -15.34
CA VAL A 79 0.14 0.50 -16.71
C VAL A 79 1.63 0.82 -16.73
N LEU A 80 2.13 1.72 -15.86
CA LEU A 80 3.56 1.98 -15.74
C LEU A 80 4.36 0.74 -15.32
N ALA A 81 3.83 -0.07 -14.40
CA ALA A 81 4.43 -1.35 -14.00
C ALA A 81 4.45 -2.38 -15.16
N ALA A 82 3.39 -2.43 -15.97
CA ALA A 82 3.31 -3.26 -17.17
C ALA A 82 4.30 -2.80 -18.26
N ILE A 83 4.37 -1.49 -18.55
CA ILE A 83 5.32 -0.91 -19.51
C ILE A 83 6.77 -1.22 -19.07
N ALA A 84 7.10 -1.05 -17.79
CA ALA A 84 8.42 -1.39 -17.25
C ALA A 84 8.74 -2.88 -17.34
N THR A 85 7.74 -3.74 -17.14
CA THR A 85 7.89 -5.20 -17.31
C THR A 85 8.04 -5.60 -18.79
N ALA A 86 7.42 -4.87 -19.70
CA ALA A 86 7.47 -5.14 -21.14
C ALA A 86 8.77 -4.68 -21.81
N CYS A 87 9.28 -3.51 -21.42
CA CYS A 87 10.40 -2.84 -22.07
C CYS A 87 11.76 -3.10 -21.40
N GLY A 88 11.79 -3.53 -20.13
CA GLY A 88 13.01 -3.91 -19.44
C GLY A 88 13.94 -2.73 -19.06
N PRO A 89 15.25 -3.00 -18.86
CA PRO A 89 16.24 -2.02 -18.39
C PRO A 89 16.33 -0.74 -19.21
N ASP A 90 16.26 -0.87 -20.54
CA ASP A 90 16.57 0.21 -21.48
C ASP A 90 15.47 1.30 -21.53
N LEU A 91 14.33 1.07 -20.88
CA LEU A 91 13.25 2.05 -20.69
C LEU A 91 13.67 3.22 -19.77
N ALA A 92 14.83 3.15 -19.10
CA ALA A 92 15.28 4.13 -18.10
C ALA A 92 15.08 5.63 -18.47
N PRO A 93 15.34 6.09 -19.71
CA PRO A 93 15.13 7.49 -20.08
C PRO A 93 13.66 7.95 -20.02
N PHE A 94 12.69 7.04 -20.03
CA PHE A 94 11.27 7.33 -19.78
C PHE A 94 10.91 7.23 -18.29
N ILE A 95 11.46 6.24 -17.58
CA ILE A 95 11.24 6.09 -16.13
C ILE A 95 11.72 7.34 -15.38
N ASP A 96 12.86 7.91 -15.74
CA ASP A 96 13.40 9.12 -15.10
C ASP A 96 12.42 10.33 -15.16
N GLU A 97 11.59 10.44 -16.20
CA GLU A 97 10.61 11.52 -16.33
C GLU A 97 9.36 11.30 -15.45
N ILE A 98 9.01 10.05 -15.12
CA ILE A 98 7.85 9.70 -14.26
C ILE A 98 8.23 9.35 -12.82
N LEU A 99 9.52 9.14 -12.52
CA LEU A 99 10.02 8.63 -11.23
C LEU A 99 9.54 9.47 -10.04
N LEU A 100 9.62 10.81 -10.16
CA LEU A 100 9.20 11.71 -9.09
C LEU A 100 7.68 11.71 -8.89
N GLY A 101 6.91 11.50 -9.97
CA GLY A 101 5.45 11.31 -9.89
C GLY A 101 5.09 10.07 -9.09
N VAL A 102 5.72 8.93 -9.39
CA VAL A 102 5.46 7.66 -8.68
C VAL A 102 5.88 7.76 -7.21
N LEU A 103 7.05 8.35 -6.92
CA LEU A 103 7.54 8.58 -5.55
C LEU A 103 6.61 9.50 -4.74
N ASN A 104 5.97 10.47 -5.38
CA ASN A 104 5.09 11.43 -4.71
C ASN A 104 3.74 10.83 -4.31
N THR A 105 3.31 9.70 -4.87
CA THR A 105 2.10 8.99 -4.39
C THR A 105 2.22 8.61 -2.90
N ALA A 106 3.44 8.42 -2.37
CA ALA A 106 3.67 8.07 -0.97
C ALA A 106 3.28 9.16 0.04
N TYR A 107 3.21 10.45 -0.33
CA TYR A 107 2.67 11.48 0.57
C TYR A 107 1.13 11.54 0.59
N VAL A 108 0.47 10.85 -0.34
CA VAL A 108 -0.98 10.88 -0.48
C VAL A 108 -1.62 10.04 0.63
N LYS A 109 -2.40 10.69 1.49
CA LYS A 109 -2.98 10.08 2.70
C LYS A 109 -3.97 8.92 2.44
N VAL A 110 -4.42 8.77 1.20
CA VAL A 110 -5.30 7.68 0.77
C VAL A 110 -4.44 6.42 0.57
N ARG A 111 -4.44 5.50 1.54
CA ARG A 111 -3.65 4.24 1.51
C ARG A 111 -3.76 3.46 0.18
N VAL A 112 -4.93 3.53 -0.45
CA VAL A 112 -5.26 2.86 -1.72
C VAL A 112 -4.49 3.44 -2.92
N MET A 113 -4.10 4.71 -2.86
CA MET A 113 -3.27 5.38 -3.88
C MET A 113 -1.78 5.17 -3.59
N SER A 114 -1.32 5.42 -2.35
CA SER A 114 0.08 5.28 -2.00
C SER A 114 0.57 3.84 -2.19
N SER A 115 -0.17 2.85 -1.69
CA SER A 115 0.16 1.43 -1.89
C SER A 115 0.24 1.01 -3.37
N ALA A 116 -0.54 1.62 -4.27
CA ALA A 116 -0.45 1.35 -5.70
C ALA A 116 0.85 1.89 -6.31
N GLY A 117 1.33 3.05 -5.84
CA GLY A 117 2.63 3.59 -6.22
C GLY A 117 3.81 2.86 -5.57
N GLU A 118 3.67 2.33 -4.35
CA GLU A 118 4.67 1.46 -3.72
C GLU A 118 4.91 0.20 -4.57
N THR A 119 3.84 -0.52 -4.95
CA THR A 119 3.92 -1.71 -5.82
C THR A 119 4.38 -1.38 -7.25
N CYS A 120 3.99 -0.22 -7.78
CA CYS A 120 4.48 0.25 -9.08
C CYS A 120 5.99 0.47 -9.06
N LEU A 121 6.52 1.19 -8.06
CA LEU A 121 7.94 1.50 -7.98
C LEU A 121 8.79 0.26 -7.66
N GLU A 122 8.27 -0.67 -6.86
CA GLU A 122 8.88 -2.00 -6.66
C GLU A 122 9.02 -2.74 -8.00
N THR A 123 7.97 -2.75 -8.82
CA THR A 123 7.99 -3.42 -10.12
C THR A 123 8.95 -2.73 -11.09
N ILE A 124 8.94 -1.40 -11.14
CA ILE A 124 9.90 -0.60 -11.91
C ILE A 124 11.33 -0.92 -11.48
N SER A 125 11.63 -0.95 -10.18
CA SER A 125 12.98 -1.23 -9.65
C SER A 125 13.48 -2.63 -9.96
N LYS A 126 12.58 -3.61 -10.09
CA LYS A 126 12.88 -5.00 -10.47
C LYS A 126 13.03 -5.23 -11.98
N ARG A 127 12.42 -4.40 -12.82
CA ARG A 127 12.29 -4.65 -14.28
C ARG A 127 13.02 -3.64 -15.16
N SER A 128 13.11 -2.39 -14.73
CA SER A 128 13.71 -1.27 -15.45
C SER A 128 14.72 -0.53 -14.58
N ARG A 129 15.47 0.40 -15.17
CA ARG A 129 16.43 1.26 -14.47
C ARG A 129 15.96 2.71 -14.39
N TYR A 130 16.66 3.50 -13.59
CA TYR A 130 16.48 4.94 -13.43
C TYR A 130 17.69 5.55 -12.71
N SER A 131 17.81 6.87 -12.76
CA SER A 131 18.89 7.64 -12.15
C SER A 131 18.82 7.59 -10.61
N LEU A 132 19.75 6.85 -10.01
CA LEU A 132 19.90 6.85 -8.54
C LEU A 132 20.38 8.21 -8.01
N LEU A 133 20.95 9.07 -8.87
CA LEU A 133 21.24 10.47 -8.55
C LEU A 133 19.94 11.30 -8.42
N LEU A 134 18.96 11.07 -9.31
CA LEU A 134 17.63 11.69 -9.21
C LEU A 134 16.88 11.22 -7.95
N LEU A 135 16.94 9.92 -7.64
CA LEU A 135 16.42 9.35 -6.40
C LEU A 135 17.06 9.99 -5.15
N GLN A 136 18.39 10.13 -5.14
CA GLN A 136 19.13 10.75 -4.04
C GLN A 136 18.79 12.24 -3.89
N ALA A 137 18.63 12.97 -5.01
CA ALA A 137 18.24 14.37 -5.01
C ALA A 137 16.84 14.56 -4.41
N HIS A 138 15.85 13.74 -4.82
CA HIS A 138 14.49 13.81 -4.27
C HIS A 138 14.45 13.47 -2.77
N PHE A 139 15.15 12.40 -2.36
CA PHE A 139 15.29 12.02 -0.95
C PHE A 139 15.85 13.16 -0.09
N ALA A 140 16.84 13.90 -0.59
CA ALA A 140 17.46 15.01 0.12
C ALA A 140 16.59 16.28 0.18
N GLN A 141 15.65 16.45 -0.76
CA GLN A 141 14.78 17.63 -0.85
C GLN A 141 13.41 17.42 -0.17
N THR A 142 12.89 16.20 -0.17
CA THR A 142 11.51 15.93 0.27
C THR A 142 11.35 15.90 1.80
N LYS A 143 10.45 16.77 2.29
CA LYS A 143 10.12 16.88 3.71
C LYS A 143 9.28 15.69 4.21
N HIS A 144 8.63 14.96 3.30
CA HIS A 144 7.70 13.87 3.64
C HIS A 144 8.44 12.59 3.99
N ALA A 145 8.24 12.10 5.23
CA ALA A 145 8.90 10.89 5.72
C ALA A 145 8.55 9.65 4.89
N ASP A 146 7.29 9.49 4.46
CA ASP A 146 6.86 8.36 3.64
C ASP A 146 7.51 8.33 2.25
N VAL A 147 7.75 9.50 1.64
CA VAL A 147 8.49 9.59 0.37
C VAL A 147 9.96 9.23 0.58
N ARG A 148 10.59 9.71 1.65
CA ARG A 148 11.97 9.30 2.00
C ARG A 148 12.07 7.81 2.32
N HIS A 149 11.08 7.25 3.00
CA HIS A 149 10.97 5.81 3.25
C HIS A 149 10.86 5.05 1.93
N LEU A 150 9.96 5.46 1.02
CA LEU A 150 9.76 4.76 -0.26
C LEU A 150 11.02 4.77 -1.13
N CYS A 151 11.80 5.86 -1.12
CA CYS A 151 13.08 5.92 -1.80
C CYS A 151 14.06 4.85 -1.29
N ILE A 152 14.16 4.68 0.02
CA ILE A 152 15.05 3.69 0.66
C ILE A 152 14.48 2.26 0.55
N ALA A 153 13.16 2.12 0.48
CA ALA A 153 12.50 0.84 0.28
C ALA A 153 12.79 0.19 -1.09
N GLN A 154 13.26 0.97 -2.08
CA GLN A 154 13.69 0.41 -3.36
C GLN A 154 15.06 -0.28 -3.31
N PHE A 155 15.90 0.01 -2.32
CA PHE A 155 17.28 -0.48 -2.30
C PHE A 155 17.39 -2.02 -2.36
N PRO A 156 16.60 -2.81 -1.61
CA PRO A 156 16.60 -4.26 -1.75
C PRO A 156 16.21 -4.75 -3.15
N PHE A 157 15.29 -4.08 -3.84
CA PHE A 157 14.85 -4.45 -5.19
C PHE A 157 15.90 -4.09 -6.25
N ILE A 158 16.49 -2.89 -6.15
CA ILE A 158 17.66 -2.47 -6.93
C ILE A 158 18.78 -3.51 -6.78
N MET A 159 19.21 -3.77 -5.54
CA MET A 159 20.37 -4.63 -5.26
C MET A 159 20.19 -6.10 -5.60
N SER A 160 18.95 -6.59 -5.66
CA SER A 160 18.65 -7.98 -6.08
C SER A 160 18.36 -8.16 -7.57
N SER A 161 18.08 -7.08 -8.30
CA SER A 161 17.63 -7.15 -9.72
C SER A 161 18.60 -6.49 -10.71
N TRP A 162 19.56 -5.68 -10.24
CA TRP A 162 20.52 -4.96 -11.06
C TRP A 162 21.86 -5.70 -11.11
N LEU A 163 22.59 -5.63 -12.23
CA LEU A 163 23.86 -6.35 -12.36
C LEU A 163 24.95 -5.64 -11.55
N LYS A 164 25.84 -6.42 -10.93
CA LYS A 164 26.94 -5.90 -10.09
C LYS A 164 27.75 -4.76 -10.73
N PRO A 165 28.14 -4.79 -12.03
CA PRO A 165 28.86 -3.67 -12.66
C PRO A 165 28.08 -2.35 -12.72
N GLU A 166 26.75 -2.42 -12.85
CA GLU A 166 25.86 -1.26 -12.90
C GLU A 166 25.66 -0.67 -11.49
N LEU A 167 25.58 -1.55 -10.48
CA LEU A 167 25.59 -1.18 -9.07
C LEU A 167 26.93 -0.56 -8.65
N ASP A 168 28.06 -1.10 -9.12
CA ASP A 168 29.40 -0.58 -8.84
C ASP A 168 29.58 0.85 -9.37
N ALA A 169 29.07 1.15 -10.57
CA ALA A 169 29.03 2.50 -11.11
C ALA A 169 28.19 3.49 -10.27
N GLN A 170 27.30 2.99 -9.40
CA GLN A 170 26.44 3.79 -8.51
C GLN A 170 26.78 3.66 -7.02
N TYR A 171 27.81 2.90 -6.66
CA TYR A 171 28.19 2.58 -5.27
C TYR A 171 28.28 3.82 -4.37
N ALA A 172 28.94 4.89 -4.84
CA ALA A 172 29.07 6.14 -4.09
C ALA A 172 27.72 6.84 -3.87
N THR A 173 26.83 6.83 -4.86
CA THR A 173 25.48 7.40 -4.78
C THR A 173 24.65 6.64 -3.74
N MET A 174 24.67 5.31 -3.81
CA MET A 174 23.94 4.42 -2.90
C MET A 174 24.46 4.54 -1.46
N LYS A 175 25.79 4.47 -1.26
CA LYS A 175 26.44 4.64 0.05
C LYS A 175 26.10 5.98 0.70
N ASN A 176 26.25 7.09 -0.04
CA ASN A 176 25.95 8.43 0.46
C ASN A 176 24.46 8.64 0.79
N MET A 177 23.56 7.89 0.15
CA MET A 177 22.13 7.92 0.43
C MET A 177 21.78 7.12 1.69
N LEU A 178 22.28 5.89 1.82
CA LEU A 178 22.10 5.07 3.02
C LEU A 178 22.72 5.72 4.26
N ALA A 179 23.93 6.28 4.15
CA ALA A 179 24.59 6.99 5.25
C ALA A 179 23.76 8.16 5.81
N LYS A 180 23.00 8.84 4.96
CA LYS A 180 22.03 9.88 5.37
C LYS A 180 20.77 9.27 5.98
N ALA A 181 20.20 8.23 5.37
CA ALA A 181 18.97 7.59 5.82
C ALA A 181 19.11 6.86 7.17
N LEU A 182 20.29 6.33 7.50
CA LEU A 182 20.64 5.81 8.83
C LEU A 182 20.58 6.88 9.94
N GLN A 183 20.58 8.16 9.56
CA GLN A 183 20.54 9.35 10.41
C GLN A 183 19.28 10.20 10.17
N ASP A 184 18.25 9.65 9.51
CA ASP A 184 16.99 10.36 9.27
C ASP A 184 16.29 10.71 10.60
N ASN A 185 15.49 11.78 10.60
CA ASN A 185 14.67 12.16 11.74
C ASN A 185 13.57 11.11 12.05
N ASP A 186 13.08 10.42 11.02
CA ASP A 186 11.97 9.46 11.13
C ASP A 186 12.45 8.01 11.36
N ASP A 187 11.80 7.26 12.26
CA ASP A 187 12.21 5.89 12.58
C ASP A 187 11.89 4.87 11.47
N LYS A 188 10.79 5.05 10.74
CA LYS A 188 10.40 4.21 9.60
C LYS A 188 11.49 4.26 8.53
N VAL A 189 12.00 5.46 8.24
CA VAL A 189 13.13 5.67 7.32
C VAL A 189 14.42 5.04 7.87
N ARG A 190 14.80 5.33 9.13
CA ARG A 190 16.02 4.74 9.73
C ARG A 190 15.98 3.22 9.79
N ARG A 191 14.81 2.61 9.97
CA ARG A 191 14.65 1.14 10.03
C ARG A 191 14.85 0.50 8.67
N LYS A 192 14.17 1.00 7.63
CA LYS A 192 14.39 0.53 6.25
C LYS A 192 15.82 0.79 5.78
N ALA A 193 16.46 1.87 6.26
CA ALA A 193 17.88 2.13 6.02
C ALA A 193 18.81 1.11 6.68
N ARG A 194 18.51 0.59 7.88
CA ARG A 194 19.30 -0.48 8.51
C ARG A 194 19.20 -1.80 7.75
N GLU A 195 17.99 -2.17 7.32
CA GLU A 195 17.75 -3.33 6.46
C GLU A 195 18.58 -3.25 5.17
N ALA A 196 18.41 -2.16 4.42
CA ALA A 196 19.12 -1.92 3.17
C ALA A 196 20.63 -1.80 3.36
N PHE A 197 21.11 -1.23 4.47
CA PHE A 197 22.55 -1.12 4.74
C PHE A 197 23.19 -2.47 5.13
N CYS A 198 22.46 -3.40 5.75
CA CYS A 198 22.95 -4.77 5.94
C CYS A 198 23.15 -5.46 4.58
N MET A 199 22.14 -5.46 3.71
CA MET A 199 22.24 -6.06 2.37
C MET A 199 23.31 -5.37 1.51
N PHE A 200 23.43 -4.04 1.59
CA PHE A 200 24.51 -3.29 0.94
C PHE A 200 25.89 -3.75 1.44
N SER A 201 26.06 -3.94 2.75
CA SER A 201 27.33 -4.39 3.32
C SER A 201 27.77 -5.81 2.93
N GLU A 202 26.83 -6.63 2.43
CA GLU A 202 27.07 -8.01 2.00
C GLU A 202 27.40 -8.11 0.50
N ILE A 203 27.10 -7.08 -0.29
CA ILE A 203 27.41 -6.99 -1.74
C ILE A 203 28.79 -6.35 -2.01
N TRP A 204 29.28 -5.57 -1.05
CA TRP A 204 30.59 -4.89 -1.05
C TRP A 204 31.37 -5.26 0.21
N ASP A 205 31.51 -6.56 0.49
CA ASP A 205 32.09 -7.05 1.74
C ASP A 205 33.58 -6.75 1.91
N ASP A 206 34.26 -6.44 0.80
CA ASP A 206 35.59 -5.84 0.70
C ASP A 206 35.68 -4.44 1.36
N HIS A 207 34.57 -3.72 1.43
CA HIS A 207 34.45 -2.42 2.10
C HIS A 207 34.00 -2.50 3.58
N MET A 208 33.90 -3.70 4.17
CA MET A 208 33.34 -3.89 5.53
C MET A 208 34.01 -3.03 6.61
N ASP A 209 35.33 -2.82 6.56
CA ASP A 209 36.04 -2.02 7.56
C ASP A 209 35.60 -0.54 7.59
N GLU A 210 35.12 -0.01 6.46
CA GLU A 210 34.46 1.30 6.36
C GLU A 210 33.03 1.23 6.91
N PHE A 211 32.27 0.21 6.54
CA PHE A 211 30.86 0.06 6.92
C PHE A 211 30.65 -0.09 8.42
N VAL A 212 31.57 -0.73 9.14
CA VAL A 212 31.49 -0.87 10.61
C VAL A 212 31.71 0.48 11.31
N LEU A 213 32.41 1.44 10.68
CA LEU A 213 32.67 2.78 11.24
C LEU A 213 31.54 3.78 10.95
N MET A 214 30.76 3.57 9.89
CA MET A 214 29.80 4.56 9.36
C MET A 214 28.56 4.83 10.26
N PRO A 215 27.91 3.84 10.90
CA PRO A 215 26.74 4.10 11.74
C PRO A 215 27.12 4.77 13.07
N GLN A 216 26.26 5.66 13.57
CA GLN A 216 26.36 6.17 14.94
C GLN A 216 26.12 5.06 15.97
N ARG A 217 26.61 5.22 17.21
CA ARG A 217 26.52 4.20 18.27
C ARG A 217 25.11 3.62 18.44
N THR A 218 24.09 4.49 18.51
CA THR A 218 22.68 4.07 18.63
C THR A 218 22.22 3.25 17.42
N THR A 219 22.60 3.64 16.21
CA THR A 219 22.32 2.89 14.99
C THR A 219 23.00 1.52 15.00
N ARG A 220 24.23 1.41 15.53
CA ARG A 220 24.91 0.10 15.73
C ARG A 220 24.17 -0.78 16.73
N GLU A 221 23.78 -0.23 17.88
CA GLU A 221 22.98 -0.92 18.91
C GLU A 221 21.66 -1.44 18.30
N SER A 222 21.01 -0.68 17.39
CA SER A 222 19.84 -1.14 16.62
C SER A 222 20.17 -2.22 15.57
N ILE A 223 21.22 -2.07 14.76
CA ILE A 223 21.60 -3.08 13.74
C ILE A 223 21.89 -4.44 14.40
N ILE A 224 22.67 -4.43 15.49
CA ILE A 224 23.03 -5.64 16.25
C ILE A 224 21.79 -6.35 16.81
N LYS A 225 20.76 -5.59 17.21
CA LYS A 225 19.49 -6.12 17.74
C LYS A 225 18.53 -6.62 16.65
N GLU A 226 18.39 -5.87 15.55
CA GLU A 226 17.36 -6.12 14.54
C GLU A 226 17.81 -7.10 13.45
N TYR A 227 19.11 -7.14 13.16
CA TYR A 227 19.70 -8.02 12.14
C TYR A 227 20.86 -8.83 12.72
N PRO A 228 20.67 -9.57 13.84
CA PRO A 228 21.77 -10.14 14.64
C PRO A 228 22.64 -11.14 13.88
N LEU A 229 22.11 -11.74 12.80
CA LEU A 229 22.81 -12.71 11.95
C LEU A 229 23.62 -12.07 10.81
N SER A 230 23.36 -10.80 10.45
CA SER A 230 24.02 -10.17 9.30
C SER A 230 25.53 -10.03 9.53
N ARG A 231 26.32 -10.10 8.45
CA ARG A 231 27.78 -10.02 8.56
C ARG A 231 28.24 -8.70 9.20
N LEU A 232 27.53 -7.62 8.90
CA LEU A 232 27.73 -6.30 9.53
C LEU A 232 27.45 -6.33 11.04
N ALA A 233 26.39 -7.00 11.52
CA ALA A 233 26.12 -7.11 12.95
C ALA A 233 27.22 -7.90 13.69
N GLN A 234 27.76 -8.96 13.07
CA GLN A 234 28.89 -9.72 13.61
C GLN A 234 30.16 -8.87 13.71
N GLU A 235 30.50 -8.12 12.65
CA GLU A 235 31.67 -7.24 12.63
C GLU A 235 31.53 -6.01 13.54
N LEU A 236 30.31 -5.47 13.69
CA LEU A 236 30.00 -4.44 14.68
C LEU A 236 30.26 -4.93 16.11
N ARG A 237 29.86 -6.17 16.46
CA ARG A 237 30.22 -6.79 17.75
C ARG A 237 31.73 -6.96 17.88
N ARG A 238 32.42 -7.46 16.84
CA ARG A 238 33.89 -7.65 16.86
C ARG A 238 34.66 -6.35 17.10
N LYS A 239 34.20 -5.22 16.54
CA LYS A 239 34.89 -3.91 16.60
C LYS A 239 34.46 -3.04 17.80
N HIS A 240 33.30 -3.30 18.43
CA HIS A 240 32.74 -2.44 19.48
C HIS A 240 32.21 -3.15 20.73
N GLY A 241 32.19 -4.48 20.76
CA GLY A 241 31.59 -5.28 21.84
C GLY A 241 30.06 -5.40 21.73
N GLU A 242 29.47 -6.20 22.62
CA GLU A 242 28.01 -6.37 22.68
C GLU A 242 27.32 -5.12 23.30
N PRO A 243 26.14 -4.70 22.81
CA PRO A 243 25.36 -3.62 23.41
C PRO A 243 25.02 -3.87 24.89
N VAL A 244 25.70 -3.17 25.80
CA VAL A 244 25.43 -3.26 27.24
C VAL A 244 23.98 -2.82 27.53
N PRO A 245 23.12 -3.69 28.10
CA PRO A 245 21.73 -3.35 28.35
C PRO A 245 21.63 -2.25 29.40
N LYS A 246 21.02 -1.13 29.03
CA LYS A 246 20.74 -0.01 29.93
C LYS A 246 19.69 -0.43 30.96
N ARG A 247 20.13 -0.97 32.10
CA ARG A 247 19.29 -1.18 33.29
C ARG A 247 18.72 0.17 33.73
N THR A 248 17.49 0.46 33.31
CA THR A 248 16.70 1.56 33.88
C THR A 248 16.47 1.24 35.36
N PRO A 249 16.95 2.08 36.31
CA PRO A 249 16.66 1.85 37.71
C PRO A 249 15.15 1.97 37.93
N LEU A 250 14.54 0.99 38.57
CA LEU A 250 13.15 1.13 39.02
C LEU A 250 13.07 2.37 39.92
N LYS A 251 12.18 3.32 39.58
CA LYS A 251 11.80 4.37 40.52
C LYS A 251 11.15 3.67 41.72
N GLN A 252 11.87 3.62 42.84
CA GLN A 252 11.38 3.10 44.10
C GLN A 252 10.16 3.93 44.53
N ARG A 253 8.96 3.40 44.28
CA ARG A 253 7.70 4.06 44.54
C ARG A 253 7.47 4.07 46.06
N MET A 254 7.88 5.15 46.71
CA MET A 254 7.58 5.37 48.13
C MET A 254 6.07 5.30 48.34
N ALA A 255 5.63 4.32 49.12
CA ALA A 255 4.23 4.18 49.51
C ALA A 255 3.96 5.09 50.71
N THR A 256 3.42 6.28 50.47
CA THR A 256 2.84 7.12 51.51
C THR A 256 1.34 6.83 51.58
N THR A 257 0.95 5.98 52.53
CA THR A 257 -0.45 5.77 52.89
C THR A 257 -1.04 7.08 53.42
N PRO A 258 -2.16 7.58 52.88
CA PRO A 258 -2.89 8.68 53.49
C PRO A 258 -3.76 8.13 54.63
N GLU A 259 -3.35 8.36 55.87
CA GLU A 259 -4.23 8.16 57.03
C GLU A 259 -5.23 9.33 57.09
N ALA A 260 -6.51 9.02 57.27
CA ALA A 260 -7.58 10.01 57.30
C ALA A 260 -8.05 10.25 58.73
N SER A 261 -8.34 11.50 59.11
CA SER A 261 -9.61 11.84 59.77
C SER A 261 -9.81 13.36 59.95
N ILE A 262 -11.06 13.72 60.29
CA ILE A 262 -11.60 14.98 60.84
C ILE A 262 -11.58 16.19 59.90
N ALA A 263 -12.80 16.70 59.65
CA ALA A 263 -13.08 17.95 58.95
C ALA A 263 -13.54 19.04 59.93
N SER A 264 -13.54 20.29 59.49
CA SER A 264 -14.43 21.35 60.00
C SER A 264 -14.59 22.40 58.90
N GLU A 265 -15.83 22.70 58.53
CA GLU A 265 -16.18 23.81 57.64
C GLU A 265 -16.52 25.04 58.49
N GLU A 266 -16.02 26.23 58.13
CA GLU A 266 -16.74 27.47 58.41
C GLU A 266 -16.33 28.59 57.43
N SER A 267 -17.11 29.67 57.40
CA SER A 267 -17.14 30.64 56.30
C SER A 267 -16.91 32.07 56.80
N SER A 268 -16.10 32.87 56.08
CA SER A 268 -16.51 34.18 55.50
C SER A 268 -15.34 34.99 54.91
N ASP A 269 -15.57 35.51 53.70
CA ASP A 269 -15.36 36.87 53.16
C ASP A 269 -14.25 37.86 53.65
N SER A 270 -13.99 38.86 52.81
CA SER A 270 -13.28 40.16 53.05
C SER A 270 -11.76 40.27 52.84
N VAL A 271 -11.40 40.80 51.67
CA VAL A 271 -10.47 41.93 51.36
C VAL A 271 -9.31 42.26 52.33
N PRO A 272 -8.04 42.38 51.86
CA PRO A 272 -6.87 42.62 52.71
C PRO A 272 -6.48 44.11 52.92
N PRO A 273 -5.77 44.42 54.02
CA PRO A 273 -4.90 45.59 54.14
C PRO A 273 -3.41 45.23 54.26
N SER A 274 -2.53 45.96 53.55
CA SER A 274 -1.09 46.08 53.88
C SER A 274 -0.89 47.27 54.82
N PRO A 275 0.24 47.39 55.58
CA PRO A 275 1.38 48.13 55.01
C PRO A 275 2.81 47.83 55.58
N ASN A 276 3.82 47.97 54.71
CA ASN A 276 5.19 48.47 54.99
C ASN A 276 6.09 47.70 55.99
N THR A 277 7.44 47.82 55.98
CA THR A 277 8.39 48.83 55.46
C THR A 277 9.71 48.08 55.07
N ARG A 278 10.83 48.58 54.49
CA ARG A 278 11.39 49.93 54.23
C ARG A 278 12.50 49.86 53.14
N ALA A 279 12.77 50.98 52.46
CA ALA A 279 13.90 51.19 51.54
C ALA A 279 13.86 50.30 50.25
N THR A 280 14.75 50.40 49.24
CA THR A 280 15.96 51.23 49.04
C THR A 280 15.99 51.83 47.61
N ARG A 281 16.78 52.88 47.38
CA ARG A 281 16.88 53.67 46.12
C ARG A 281 18.14 54.59 46.18
N PRO A 282 18.46 55.45 45.17
CA PRO A 282 18.05 55.55 43.74
C PRO A 282 19.29 55.43 42.77
N ARG A 283 19.24 55.48 41.42
CA ARG A 283 18.67 56.40 40.38
C ARG A 283 19.24 57.85 40.45
N PRO A 284 19.42 58.64 39.36
CA PRO A 284 18.52 58.95 38.21
C PRO A 284 18.88 58.22 36.87
N GLU A 285 18.31 58.47 35.67
CA GLU A 285 17.03 59.12 35.26
C GLU A 285 16.36 58.27 34.12
N SER A 286 15.67 58.67 33.02
CA SER A 286 15.14 59.92 32.41
C SER A 286 13.71 59.68 31.79
N LYS A 287 13.13 60.60 30.97
CA LYS A 287 11.75 60.48 30.37
C LYS A 287 11.47 61.28 29.04
N PRO A 288 10.30 61.09 28.35
CA PRO A 288 10.02 61.50 26.94
C PRO A 288 8.98 62.65 26.72
N ILE A 289 8.66 62.99 25.44
CA ILE A 289 7.63 63.97 24.99
C ILE A 289 6.79 63.42 23.78
N THR A 290 5.65 64.05 23.45
CA THR A 290 4.53 63.56 22.57
C THR A 290 4.18 64.49 21.39
N ARG A 291 3.42 63.99 20.37
CA ARG A 291 2.25 64.67 19.70
C ARG A 291 1.56 63.81 18.60
N SER A 292 0.60 64.38 17.85
CA SER A 292 -0.66 63.70 17.44
C SER A 292 -1.45 64.31 16.25
N VAL A 293 -2.43 63.53 15.71
CA VAL A 293 -3.61 63.90 14.87
C VAL A 293 -3.48 63.96 13.32
N SER A 294 -4.19 63.05 12.61
CA SER A 294 -5.19 63.33 11.53
C SER A 294 -5.63 62.03 10.77
N VAL A 295 -6.84 62.03 10.17
CA VAL A 295 -7.68 60.87 9.74
C VAL A 295 -8.74 61.39 8.72
N PRO A 296 -9.39 60.63 7.77
CA PRO A 296 -9.38 59.18 7.42
C PRO A 296 -9.06 58.88 5.92
N THR A 297 -9.32 57.66 5.40
CA THR A 297 -10.33 57.34 4.32
C THR A 297 -10.26 55.88 3.80
N THR A 298 -11.41 55.31 3.39
CA THR A 298 -11.67 54.06 2.62
C THR A 298 -11.14 52.69 3.10
N ARG A 299 -12.08 51.86 3.56
CA ARG A 299 -12.20 50.41 3.27
C ARG A 299 -13.03 50.26 1.95
N PRO A 300 -13.18 49.07 1.29
CA PRO A 300 -13.69 47.83 1.89
C PRO A 300 -12.90 46.55 1.55
N SER A 301 -13.31 45.46 2.21
CA SER A 301 -12.85 44.09 1.92
C SER A 301 -13.79 43.41 0.93
N VAL A 302 -13.25 42.60 0.02
CA VAL A 302 -14.02 41.75 -0.91
C VAL A 302 -13.73 40.29 -0.60
N ARG A 303 -14.77 39.48 -0.42
CA ARG A 303 -14.70 38.01 -0.43
C ARG A 303 -14.96 37.51 -1.85
N PRO A 304 -14.29 36.44 -2.32
CA PRO A 304 -14.75 35.73 -3.51
C PRO A 304 -16.02 34.92 -3.18
N ASN A 305 -17.06 35.06 -3.99
CA ASN A 305 -18.17 34.10 -4.02
C ASN A 305 -17.74 32.89 -4.88
N ILE A 306 -18.12 31.69 -4.45
CA ILE A 306 -18.27 30.54 -5.36
C ILE A 306 -19.78 30.30 -5.49
N ALA A 307 -20.29 30.40 -6.71
CA ALA A 307 -21.71 30.20 -6.98
C ALA A 307 -22.02 28.70 -7.11
N PHE A 308 -23.13 28.26 -6.51
CA PHE A 308 -23.64 26.90 -6.63
C PHE A 308 -24.72 26.88 -7.71
N SER A 309 -24.39 26.40 -8.92
CA SER A 309 -25.33 26.35 -10.05
C SER A 309 -26.09 25.03 -10.08
N SER A 310 -27.26 24.98 -9.45
CA SER A 310 -28.16 23.84 -9.49
C SER A 310 -28.96 23.79 -10.81
N SER A 311 -28.55 22.91 -11.72
CA SER A 311 -29.30 22.62 -12.96
C SER A 311 -30.10 21.33 -12.80
N MET A 312 -31.41 21.44 -12.57
CA MET A 312 -32.30 20.27 -12.61
C MET A 312 -32.67 19.94 -14.06
N SER A 313 -32.37 18.72 -14.49
CA SER A 313 -32.91 18.12 -15.72
C SER A 313 -33.52 16.76 -15.40
N SER A 314 -34.85 16.69 -15.38
CA SER A 314 -35.60 15.48 -15.06
C SER A 314 -35.85 14.64 -16.31
N GLN A 315 -35.29 13.43 -16.36
CA GLN A 315 -35.79 12.36 -17.21
C GLN A 315 -35.87 11.07 -16.41
N SER A 316 -36.94 10.31 -16.65
CA SER A 316 -37.27 9.06 -15.97
C SER A 316 -37.40 7.93 -16.99
N SER A 317 -36.64 6.86 -16.78
CA SER A 317 -37.13 5.48 -16.93
C SER A 317 -36.06 4.50 -16.45
N ASP A 318 -36.41 3.76 -15.40
CA ASP A 318 -36.38 2.29 -15.34
C ASP A 318 -35.53 1.58 -16.42
N ASP A 319 -34.34 1.11 -16.05
CA ASP A 319 -34.12 -0.33 -15.81
C ASP A 319 -32.68 -0.59 -15.32
N VAL A 320 -32.53 -1.01 -14.06
CA VAL A 320 -31.27 -1.58 -13.53
C VAL A 320 -31.63 -2.76 -12.64
N ALA A 321 -31.46 -3.98 -13.15
CA ALA A 321 -31.65 -5.18 -12.37
C ALA A 321 -30.63 -5.26 -11.22
N ILE A 322 -31.11 -5.59 -10.02
CA ILE A 322 -30.23 -5.93 -8.90
C ILE A 322 -29.63 -7.30 -9.22
N VAL A 323 -28.34 -7.33 -9.54
CA VAL A 323 -27.57 -8.56 -9.66
C VAL A 323 -27.30 -9.07 -8.25
N ASP A 324 -28.03 -10.11 -7.83
CA ASP A 324 -27.77 -10.78 -6.58
C ASP A 324 -26.44 -11.55 -6.66
N LEU A 325 -25.50 -11.21 -5.78
CA LEU A 325 -24.11 -11.63 -5.91
C LEU A 325 -23.89 -13.08 -5.45
N ASP A 326 -24.78 -13.61 -4.61
CA ASP A 326 -24.66 -14.95 -4.04
C ASP A 326 -25.09 -16.04 -5.05
N GLU A 327 -26.05 -15.76 -5.94
CA GLU A 327 -26.49 -16.74 -6.95
C GLU A 327 -25.47 -16.92 -8.10
N GLU A 328 -24.65 -15.89 -8.36
CA GLU A 328 -23.55 -15.94 -9.33
C GLU A 328 -22.28 -16.63 -8.77
N LEU A 329 -22.22 -16.81 -7.44
CA LEU A 329 -21.22 -17.65 -6.77
C LEU A 329 -21.67 -19.10 -6.69
N ALA A 330 -22.95 -19.37 -6.35
CA ALA A 330 -23.50 -20.72 -6.34
C ALA A 330 -23.33 -21.45 -7.70
N ARG A 331 -23.54 -20.74 -8.82
CA ARG A 331 -23.32 -21.28 -10.18
C ARG A 331 -21.85 -21.48 -10.58
N ARG A 332 -20.87 -21.06 -9.76
CA ARG A 332 -19.45 -21.44 -9.95
C ARG A 332 -19.09 -22.75 -9.25
N ASP A 333 -19.53 -22.94 -8.00
CA ASP A 333 -19.21 -24.14 -7.22
C ASP A 333 -19.78 -25.42 -7.88
N GLU A 334 -21.00 -25.36 -8.43
CA GLU A 334 -21.57 -26.48 -9.20
C GLU A 334 -20.73 -26.81 -10.45
N ALA A 335 -20.16 -25.80 -11.11
CA ALA A 335 -19.36 -25.99 -12.33
C ALA A 335 -17.99 -26.63 -12.05
N GLU A 336 -17.32 -26.29 -10.94
CA GLU A 336 -16.07 -26.96 -10.54
C GLU A 336 -16.34 -28.40 -10.04
N SER A 337 -17.48 -28.65 -9.39
CA SER A 337 -17.85 -29.99 -8.88
C SER A 337 -17.91 -31.07 -9.98
N LEU A 338 -18.32 -30.69 -11.20
CA LEU A 338 -18.45 -31.61 -12.33
C LEU A 338 -17.11 -31.93 -13.01
N HIS A 339 -16.10 -31.08 -12.86
CA HIS A 339 -14.85 -31.21 -13.62
C HIS A 339 -13.83 -32.20 -13.02
N VAL A 340 -14.09 -32.69 -11.79
CA VAL A 340 -13.27 -33.68 -11.07
C VAL A 340 -13.78 -35.13 -11.24
N ALA A 341 -14.98 -35.31 -11.82
CA ALA A 341 -15.68 -36.60 -11.85
C ALA A 341 -15.41 -37.49 -13.08
N SER A 342 -14.57 -37.06 -14.05
CA SER A 342 -14.51 -37.67 -15.39
C SER A 342 -13.10 -38.05 -15.88
N GLU A 343 -12.32 -38.75 -15.06
CA GLU A 343 -11.19 -39.56 -15.57
C GLU A 343 -11.08 -40.92 -14.86
N ARG A 344 -11.71 -41.94 -15.46
CA ARG A 344 -11.52 -43.36 -15.10
C ARG A 344 -11.50 -44.22 -16.35
N THR A 345 -10.32 -44.70 -16.71
CA THR A 345 -10.14 -45.77 -17.70
C THR A 345 -10.62 -47.11 -17.12
N PRO A 346 -11.56 -47.83 -17.77
CA PRO A 346 -11.85 -49.22 -17.42
C PRO A 346 -10.80 -50.16 -18.02
N GLN A 347 -10.47 -51.27 -17.34
CA GLN A 347 -9.58 -52.30 -17.88
C GLN A 347 -10.14 -53.73 -17.69
N ASP A 348 -10.09 -54.48 -18.79
CA ASP A 348 -10.12 -55.95 -18.99
C ASP A 348 -11.10 -56.85 -18.21
N VAL A 349 -12.05 -57.46 -18.95
CA VAL A 349 -12.56 -58.83 -18.73
C VAL A 349 -12.90 -59.48 -20.10
N ALA A 350 -12.74 -60.80 -20.21
CA ALA A 350 -13.30 -61.73 -21.23
C ALA A 350 -12.61 -61.88 -22.63
N ASP A 351 -11.60 -62.76 -22.66
CA ASP A 351 -11.54 -64.05 -23.39
C ASP A 351 -11.88 -64.25 -24.91
N ASP A 352 -10.97 -65.02 -25.53
CA ASP A 352 -11.15 -66.09 -26.54
C ASP A 352 -11.17 -65.81 -28.08
N LYS A 353 -10.64 -66.79 -28.82
CA LYS A 353 -10.68 -67.09 -30.28
C LYS A 353 -10.15 -66.07 -31.32
N ALA A 354 -8.83 -66.16 -31.51
CA ALA A 354 -8.16 -66.64 -32.74
C ALA A 354 -8.65 -66.21 -34.16
N ARG A 355 -7.70 -65.79 -35.03
CA ARG A 355 -7.12 -66.61 -36.14
C ARG A 355 -6.44 -65.79 -37.28
N GLU A 356 -5.34 -66.32 -37.84
CA GLU A 356 -4.66 -65.97 -39.12
C GLU A 356 -4.01 -64.57 -39.28
N GLY A 357 -3.12 -64.41 -40.29
CA GLY A 357 -2.59 -63.08 -40.73
C GLY A 357 -1.06 -62.84 -40.75
N ALA A 358 -0.22 -63.76 -41.24
CA ALA A 358 1.25 -63.57 -41.24
C ALA A 358 1.79 -62.53 -42.25
N LYS A 359 2.71 -61.63 -41.83
CA LYS A 359 4.05 -61.37 -42.44
C LYS A 359 4.80 -60.12 -41.92
N THR A 360 6.08 -60.36 -41.63
CA THR A 360 7.22 -59.46 -41.37
C THR A 360 7.31 -58.12 -42.13
N THR A 361 7.72 -57.05 -41.43
CA THR A 361 8.75 -56.06 -41.85
C THR A 361 9.18 -55.19 -40.64
N PRO A 362 10.38 -54.56 -40.65
CA PRO A 362 10.98 -53.99 -39.43
C PRO A 362 10.53 -52.54 -39.14
N ARG A 363 10.48 -52.17 -37.84
CA ARG A 363 10.30 -50.78 -37.40
C ARG A 363 11.22 -50.41 -36.24
N THR A 364 12.09 -49.44 -36.51
CA THR A 364 12.65 -48.41 -35.61
C THR A 364 12.30 -48.52 -34.11
N ILE A 365 13.32 -48.77 -33.28
CA ILE A 365 13.22 -48.66 -31.81
C ILE A 365 12.99 -47.19 -31.43
N SER A 366 12.00 -46.93 -30.56
CA SER A 366 11.65 -45.59 -30.12
C SER A 366 12.49 -45.13 -28.93
N VAL A 367 13.27 -44.06 -29.14
CA VAL A 367 14.13 -43.39 -28.14
C VAL A 367 13.49 -43.13 -26.76
N PRO A 368 12.23 -42.68 -26.61
CA PRO A 368 11.70 -42.31 -25.29
C PRO A 368 11.67 -43.45 -24.26
N LYS A 369 11.65 -44.73 -24.66
CA LYS A 369 11.56 -45.83 -23.70
C LYS A 369 12.84 -46.00 -22.87
N GLN A 370 14.02 -45.97 -23.51
CA GLN A 370 15.31 -46.04 -22.79
C GLN A 370 15.50 -44.83 -21.84
N LEU A 371 14.98 -43.66 -22.23
CA LEU A 371 15.04 -42.45 -21.41
C LEU A 371 14.19 -42.62 -20.13
N MET A 372 12.98 -43.16 -20.26
CA MET A 372 12.10 -43.46 -19.13
C MET A 372 12.68 -44.55 -18.21
N ASP A 373 13.21 -45.65 -18.77
CA ASP A 373 13.85 -46.72 -18.00
C ASP A 373 15.08 -46.18 -17.20
N THR A 374 15.84 -45.24 -17.79
CA THR A 374 16.97 -44.57 -17.12
C THR A 374 16.51 -43.69 -15.95
N VAL A 375 15.43 -42.93 -16.12
CA VAL A 375 14.87 -42.09 -15.04
C VAL A 375 14.38 -42.95 -13.87
N VAL A 376 13.67 -44.06 -14.15
CA VAL A 376 13.20 -45.00 -13.10
C VAL A 376 14.40 -45.60 -12.33
N TRP A 377 15.49 -45.94 -13.03
CA TRP A 377 16.70 -46.45 -12.37
C TRP A 377 17.37 -45.40 -11.47
N VAL A 378 17.47 -44.13 -11.91
CA VAL A 378 17.99 -43.04 -11.08
C VAL A 378 17.12 -42.76 -9.85
N CYS A 379 15.79 -42.74 -10.01
CA CYS A 379 14.86 -42.53 -8.90
C CYS A 379 14.93 -43.66 -7.85
N THR A 380 15.05 -44.92 -8.28
CA THR A 380 15.20 -46.06 -7.36
C THR A 380 16.56 -46.05 -6.65
N ALA A 381 17.65 -45.68 -7.34
CA ALA A 381 18.96 -45.50 -6.72
C ALA A 381 18.99 -44.38 -5.66
N LEU A 382 18.33 -43.24 -5.93
CA LEU A 382 18.18 -42.13 -4.97
C LEU A 382 17.37 -42.54 -3.74
N SER A 383 16.26 -43.28 -3.95
CA SER A 383 15.44 -43.81 -2.85
C SER A 383 16.23 -44.79 -1.96
N LEU A 384 17.06 -45.64 -2.56
CA LEU A 384 17.93 -46.56 -1.82
C LEU A 384 19.01 -45.81 -1.01
N LEU A 385 19.62 -44.76 -1.59
CA LEU A 385 20.56 -43.88 -0.88
C LEU A 385 19.89 -43.20 0.33
N PHE A 386 18.66 -42.72 0.18
CA PHE A 386 17.91 -42.09 1.27
C PHE A 386 17.56 -43.09 2.39
N ALA A 387 17.20 -44.32 2.04
CA ALA A 387 16.97 -45.40 3.00
C ALA A 387 18.25 -45.81 3.75
N ILE A 388 19.39 -45.90 3.06
CA ILE A 388 20.71 -46.15 3.69
C ILE A 388 21.07 -45.00 4.63
N TYR A 389 20.89 -43.75 4.21
CA TYR A 389 21.15 -42.57 5.06
C TYR A 389 20.30 -42.60 6.34
N GLY A 390 18.99 -42.85 6.21
CA GLY A 390 18.08 -43.01 7.36
C GLY A 390 18.49 -44.14 8.31
N LEU A 391 18.88 -45.30 7.79
CA LEU A 391 19.41 -46.42 8.59
C LEU A 391 20.71 -46.05 9.32
N THR A 392 21.65 -45.35 8.65
CA THR A 392 22.88 -44.89 9.31
C THR A 392 22.62 -43.84 10.38
N GLY A 393 21.67 -42.92 10.16
CA GLY A 393 21.24 -41.94 11.16
C GLY A 393 20.58 -42.58 12.38
N ALA A 394 19.73 -43.59 12.18
CA ALA A 394 19.13 -44.36 13.26
C ALA A 394 20.18 -45.13 14.07
N LEU A 395 21.16 -45.77 13.40
CA LEU A 395 22.27 -46.47 14.06
C LEU A 395 23.17 -45.50 14.86
N TRP A 396 23.44 -44.30 14.35
CA TRP A 396 24.19 -43.28 15.08
C TRP A 396 23.40 -42.72 16.27
N SER A 397 22.08 -42.53 16.13
CA SER A 397 21.21 -42.14 17.24
C SER A 397 21.26 -43.15 18.39
N VAL A 398 21.11 -44.45 18.09
CA VAL A 398 21.23 -45.54 19.08
C VAL A 398 22.63 -45.60 19.70
N ALA A 399 23.70 -45.35 18.92
CA ALA A 399 25.07 -45.33 19.44
C ALA A 399 25.34 -44.14 20.38
N LEU A 400 24.78 -42.96 20.09
CA LEU A 400 24.89 -41.77 20.94
C LEU A 400 24.07 -41.91 22.23
N LEU A 401 22.83 -42.42 22.13
CA LEU A 401 21.96 -42.70 23.28
C LEU A 401 22.48 -43.83 24.19
N GLY A 402 23.46 -44.62 23.73
CA GLY A 402 24.07 -45.71 24.50
C GLY A 402 25.18 -45.30 25.47
N SER A 403 25.61 -44.03 25.50
CA SER A 403 26.71 -43.57 26.37
C SER A 403 26.21 -42.86 27.64
N PRO A 404 26.60 -43.30 28.86
CA PRO A 404 26.12 -42.73 30.11
C PRO A 404 26.80 -41.39 30.43
N SER A 405 26.30 -40.30 29.84
CA SER A 405 26.71 -38.92 30.15
C SER A 405 25.53 -38.11 30.69
N SER A 406 25.34 -38.18 32.01
CA SER A 406 24.20 -37.60 32.74
C SER A 406 24.08 -36.06 32.67
N ALA A 407 25.07 -35.37 32.12
CA ALA A 407 25.00 -33.94 31.83
C ALA A 407 24.09 -33.64 30.62
N ILE A 408 24.26 -34.38 29.52
CA ILE A 408 23.53 -34.11 28.26
C ILE A 408 22.03 -34.36 28.44
N SER A 409 21.66 -35.40 29.19
CA SER A 409 20.25 -35.68 29.51
C SER A 409 19.57 -34.56 30.32
N LEU A 410 20.34 -33.81 31.12
CA LEU A 410 19.79 -32.76 31.99
C LEU A 410 19.64 -31.44 31.21
N GLU A 411 20.64 -31.07 30.41
CA GLU A 411 20.51 -29.94 29.47
C GLU A 411 19.40 -30.18 28.43
N LEU A 412 19.24 -31.41 27.94
CA LEU A 412 18.17 -31.74 26.98
C LEU A 412 16.78 -31.61 27.62
N GLN A 413 16.64 -31.94 28.91
CA GLN A 413 15.36 -31.84 29.62
C GLN A 413 15.02 -30.38 30.02
N ASP A 414 16.02 -29.57 30.39
CA ASP A 414 15.84 -28.10 30.54
C ASP A 414 15.40 -27.47 29.21
N VAL A 415 15.91 -27.95 28.06
CA VAL A 415 15.47 -27.51 26.73
C VAL A 415 14.06 -27.99 26.40
N GLU A 416 13.67 -29.21 26.79
CA GLU A 416 12.31 -29.72 26.59
C GLU A 416 11.28 -28.91 27.41
N ASP A 417 11.55 -28.62 28.67
CA ASP A 417 10.68 -27.76 29.50
C ASP A 417 10.63 -26.30 28.99
N ALA A 418 11.72 -25.78 28.41
CA ALA A 418 11.73 -24.47 27.74
C ALA A 418 10.88 -24.46 26.44
N VAL A 419 10.89 -25.55 25.68
CA VAL A 419 10.02 -25.71 24.49
C VAL A 419 8.56 -25.88 24.90
N LEU A 420 8.26 -26.65 25.96
CA LEU A 420 6.90 -26.81 26.46
C LEU A 420 6.33 -25.49 26.99
N THR A 421 7.08 -24.75 27.80
CA THR A 421 6.64 -23.43 28.32
C THR A 421 6.40 -22.42 27.20
N THR A 422 7.29 -22.31 26.21
CA THR A 422 7.07 -21.41 25.06
C THR A 422 5.89 -21.84 24.18
N LEU A 423 5.59 -23.14 24.04
CA LEU A 423 4.39 -23.63 23.37
C LEU A 423 3.10 -23.31 24.16
N PHE A 424 3.13 -23.33 25.49
CA PHE A 424 2.01 -22.88 26.32
C PHE A 424 1.78 -21.37 26.24
N GLU A 425 2.84 -20.55 26.25
CA GLU A 425 2.74 -19.11 26.02
C GLU A 425 2.18 -18.79 24.62
N PHE A 426 2.61 -19.52 23.58
CA PHE A 426 2.10 -19.33 22.22
C PHE A 426 0.60 -19.63 22.13
N ARG A 427 0.13 -20.76 22.70
CA ARG A 427 -1.31 -21.11 22.74
C ARG A 427 -2.14 -20.13 23.57
N ALA A 428 -1.58 -19.57 24.64
CA ALA A 428 -2.24 -18.51 25.41
C ALA A 428 -2.36 -17.21 24.60
N HIS A 429 -1.37 -16.90 23.76
CA HIS A 429 -1.41 -15.76 22.85
C HIS A 429 -2.38 -15.97 21.67
N GLU A 430 -2.43 -17.18 21.11
CA GLU A 430 -3.39 -17.62 20.09
C GLU A 430 -4.84 -17.45 20.59
N ALA A 431 -5.17 -17.98 21.76
CA ALA A 431 -6.50 -17.82 22.37
C ALA A 431 -6.85 -16.34 22.68
N HIS A 432 -5.86 -15.51 23.02
CA HIS A 432 -6.07 -14.07 23.19
C HIS A 432 -6.29 -13.34 21.84
N MET A 433 -5.58 -13.75 20.79
CA MET A 433 -5.81 -13.24 19.43
C MET A 433 -7.22 -13.60 18.95
N ASP A 434 -7.67 -14.85 19.12
CA ASP A 434 -9.01 -15.28 18.74
C ASP A 434 -10.09 -14.47 19.48
N ALA A 435 -9.95 -14.29 20.80
CA ALA A 435 -10.87 -13.47 21.58
C ALA A 435 -10.93 -12.01 21.08
N TRP A 436 -9.78 -11.43 20.72
CA TRP A 436 -9.70 -10.07 20.16
C TRP A 436 -10.30 -9.98 18.75
N VAL A 437 -10.10 -10.99 17.89
CA VAL A 437 -10.72 -11.05 16.55
C VAL A 437 -12.24 -11.12 16.66
N HIS A 438 -12.78 -11.87 17.62
CA HIS A 438 -14.23 -11.93 17.86
C HIS A 438 -14.79 -10.59 18.38
N ASP A 439 -14.09 -9.88 19.26
CA ASP A 439 -14.47 -8.54 19.74
C ASP A 439 -14.48 -7.50 18.60
N VAL A 440 -13.46 -7.52 17.75
CA VAL A 440 -13.38 -6.68 16.54
C VAL A 440 -14.52 -7.01 15.56
N ALA A 441 -14.82 -8.29 15.34
CA ALA A 441 -15.92 -8.70 14.47
C ALA A 441 -17.29 -8.22 14.99
N GLN A 442 -17.57 -8.41 16.29
CA GLN A 442 -18.80 -7.91 16.92
C GLN A 442 -18.91 -6.39 16.84
N THR A 443 -17.80 -5.67 17.02
CA THR A 443 -17.73 -4.21 16.90
C THR A 443 -18.00 -3.74 15.47
N MET A 444 -17.42 -4.40 14.46
CA MET A 444 -17.71 -4.10 13.05
C MET A 444 -19.15 -4.39 12.65
N ASP A 445 -19.74 -5.46 13.17
CA ASP A 445 -21.15 -5.78 12.95
C ASP A 445 -22.09 -4.77 13.63
N ALA A 446 -21.77 -4.31 14.84
CA ALA A 446 -22.50 -3.22 15.50
C ALA A 446 -22.46 -1.93 14.67
N TYR A 447 -21.28 -1.57 14.14
CA TYR A 447 -21.12 -0.41 13.26
C TYR A 447 -21.89 -0.58 11.94
N ARG A 448 -21.92 -1.77 11.34
CA ARG A 448 -22.70 -2.05 10.13
C ARG A 448 -24.20 -1.85 10.37
N ARG A 449 -24.73 -2.29 11.53
CA ARG A 449 -26.14 -2.10 11.91
C ARG A 449 -26.50 -0.63 12.11
N ASP A 450 -25.70 0.13 12.85
CA ASP A 450 -25.95 1.57 13.04
C ASP A 450 -25.88 2.34 11.71
N ALA A 451 -24.94 1.99 10.83
CA ALA A 451 -24.87 2.56 9.48
C ALA A 451 -26.12 2.25 8.64
N SER A 452 -26.65 1.02 8.66
CA SER A 452 -27.91 0.71 7.97
C SER A 452 -29.12 1.43 8.56
N ASP A 453 -29.17 1.58 9.89
CA ASP A 453 -30.22 2.33 10.59
C ASP A 453 -30.20 3.83 10.21
N GLN A 454 -29.01 4.43 10.11
CA GLN A 454 -28.87 5.81 9.66
C GLN A 454 -29.32 5.98 8.20
N VAL A 455 -28.96 5.06 7.30
CA VAL A 455 -29.41 5.07 5.90
C VAL A 455 -30.93 4.92 5.78
N ALA A 456 -31.55 4.02 6.57
CA ALA A 456 -33.00 3.85 6.60
C ALA A 456 -33.71 5.14 7.07
N ARG A 457 -33.23 5.77 8.14
CA ARG A 457 -33.78 7.05 8.65
C ARG A 457 -33.65 8.19 7.61
N LEU A 458 -32.55 8.23 6.86
CA LEU A 458 -32.38 9.19 5.76
C LEU A 458 -33.34 8.93 4.60
N HIS A 459 -33.59 7.65 4.26
CA HIS A 459 -34.56 7.28 3.23
C HIS A 459 -35.99 7.66 3.63
N ASP A 460 -36.39 7.40 4.88
CA ASP A 460 -37.71 7.80 5.40
C ASP A 460 -37.88 9.32 5.44
N ALA A 461 -36.86 10.06 5.91
CA ALA A 461 -36.87 11.52 5.89
C ALA A 461 -37.02 12.09 4.47
N ASN A 462 -36.31 11.51 3.49
CA ASN A 462 -36.44 11.83 2.07
C ASN A 462 -37.85 11.50 1.53
N ALA A 463 -38.43 10.36 1.93
CA ALA A 463 -39.78 9.96 1.56
C ALA A 463 -40.88 10.86 2.19
N VAL A 464 -40.63 11.46 3.35
CA VAL A 464 -41.50 12.49 3.95
C VAL A 464 -41.34 13.83 3.22
N TRP A 465 -40.11 14.27 2.95
CA TRP A 465 -39.85 15.51 2.22
C TRP A 465 -40.45 15.50 0.81
N ASN A 466 -40.29 14.40 0.06
CA ASN A 466 -40.92 14.19 -1.25
C ASN A 466 -42.45 14.02 -1.19
N ARG A 467 -43.08 13.91 -0.02
CA ARG A 467 -44.54 14.03 0.14
C ARG A 467 -44.91 15.50 0.31
N SER A 468 -44.34 16.20 1.30
CA SER A 468 -44.56 17.66 1.49
C SER A 468 -44.36 18.44 0.19
N MET A 469 -43.23 18.23 -0.51
CA MET A 469 -42.92 18.91 -1.78
C MET A 469 -44.00 18.72 -2.87
N ARG A 470 -44.71 17.59 -2.88
CA ARG A 470 -45.83 17.34 -3.81
C ARG A 470 -47.13 17.98 -3.33
N ASP A 471 -47.40 17.94 -2.03
CA ASP A 471 -48.59 18.55 -1.42
C ASP A 471 -48.52 20.09 -1.53
N ASP A 472 -47.35 20.68 -1.27
CA ASP A 472 -47.03 22.10 -1.45
C ASP A 472 -47.18 22.52 -2.93
N MET A 473 -46.67 21.73 -3.87
CA MET A 473 -46.80 21.98 -5.30
C MET A 473 -48.26 21.89 -5.77
N ALA A 474 -49.05 20.94 -5.23
CA ALA A 474 -50.47 20.82 -5.53
C ALA A 474 -51.28 22.01 -4.98
N ALA A 475 -50.98 22.46 -3.75
CA ALA A 475 -51.59 23.64 -3.15
C ALA A 475 -51.28 24.92 -3.95
N PHE A 476 -50.01 25.14 -4.31
CA PHE A 476 -49.60 26.25 -5.18
C PHE A 476 -50.30 26.21 -6.54
N THR A 477 -50.39 25.02 -7.18
CA THR A 477 -51.07 24.86 -8.46
C THR A 477 -52.56 25.17 -8.35
N ALA A 478 -53.23 24.79 -7.26
CA ALA A 478 -54.62 25.10 -7.01
C ALA A 478 -54.86 26.62 -6.84
N GLU A 479 -54.00 27.31 -6.08
CA GLU A 479 -54.09 28.77 -5.90
C GLU A 479 -53.82 29.52 -7.22
N PHE A 480 -52.83 29.06 -8.00
CA PHE A 480 -52.49 29.62 -9.30
C PHE A 480 -53.63 29.47 -10.32
N VAL A 481 -54.24 28.28 -10.40
CA VAL A 481 -55.41 28.03 -11.25
C VAL A 481 -56.63 28.82 -10.79
N ALA A 482 -56.83 29.01 -9.48
CA ALA A 482 -57.90 29.86 -8.96
C ALA A 482 -57.72 31.33 -9.37
N LYS A 483 -56.49 31.86 -9.31
CA LYS A 483 -56.15 33.23 -9.76
C LYS A 483 -56.22 33.44 -11.27
N ILE A 484 -56.18 32.37 -12.08
CA ILE A 484 -56.28 32.43 -13.54
C ILE A 484 -57.74 32.39 -14.05
N LYS A 485 -58.71 31.99 -13.22
CA LYS A 485 -60.13 32.02 -13.59
C LYS A 485 -60.68 33.45 -13.64
N PHE A 486 -60.54 34.04 -14.83
CA PHE A 486 -61.04 35.36 -15.19
C PHE A 486 -62.57 35.45 -15.01
N ASP A 487 -63.06 36.52 -14.38
CA ASP A 487 -64.46 36.71 -14.02
C ASP A 487 -65.25 37.42 -15.14
N PRO A 488 -66.19 36.74 -15.84
CA PRO A 488 -66.75 37.24 -17.09
C PRO A 488 -68.04 38.04 -16.87
N THR A 489 -67.92 39.32 -16.50
CA THR A 489 -69.05 40.28 -16.51
C THR A 489 -68.93 41.24 -17.71
N PRO A 490 -69.76 41.08 -18.77
CA PRO A 490 -69.75 41.99 -19.90
C PRO A 490 -70.55 43.26 -19.58
N SER A 491 -69.89 44.41 -19.57
CA SER A 491 -70.53 45.72 -19.66
C SER A 491 -70.74 46.15 -21.11
N GLU A 492 -71.73 47.02 -21.32
CA GLU A 492 -72.10 47.72 -22.57
C GLU A 492 -73.08 47.03 -23.54
N SER A 493 -74.28 47.60 -23.60
CA SER A 493 -74.89 48.00 -24.87
C SER A 493 -75.74 49.26 -24.66
N SER A 494 -75.61 50.24 -25.56
CA SER A 494 -76.45 51.45 -25.59
C SER A 494 -77.01 51.64 -27.00
N SER A 495 -77.95 52.59 -27.18
CA SER A 495 -78.65 52.91 -28.42
C SER A 495 -79.73 51.87 -28.82
N LEU A 496 -80.98 52.25 -29.04
CA LEU A 496 -81.40 53.08 -30.18
C LEU A 496 -82.68 53.92 -29.92
N ARG A 497 -83.08 54.71 -30.92
CA ARG A 497 -84.04 55.82 -30.86
C ARG A 497 -84.87 55.89 -32.14
N ALA A 498 -86.20 55.84 -32.06
CA ALA A 498 -87.16 56.36 -33.06
C ALA A 498 -88.63 56.17 -32.59
N PRO A 499 -89.60 56.89 -33.17
CA PRO A 499 -89.51 58.18 -33.87
C PRO A 499 -90.05 59.34 -33.01
#